data_AF-A0A7J8XAC6-F1
#
_entry.id   AF-A0A7J8XAC6-F1
#
_cell.length_a   1.000
_cell.length_b   1.000
_cell.length_c   1.000
_cell.angle_alpha   90.00
_cell.angle_beta   90.00
_cell.angle_gamma   90.00
#
_symmetry.space_group_name_H-M   'P 1'
#
loop_
_entity.id
_entity.type
_entity.pdbx_description
1 polymer ?
#
loop_
_entity_poly.entity_id
_entity_poly.type
_entity_poly.pdbx_seq_one_letter_code
_entity_poly.pdbx_strand_id
1 'polypeptide(L)' 'MAAKYIIGSVAASFAVAYVADKLVADEKIFGGTTPNTVSNKEWWEETDKKFQAWPRTAGPPVVMNPISRQNFIVKSGSE' A
#
# COMPACT_ATOMS: atom_id res chain seq x y z
N MET A 1 -18.05 30.50 24.42
CA MET A 1 -19.23 29.62 24.60
C MET A 1 -19.34 28.52 23.53
N ALA A 2 -19.12 28.81 22.23
CA ALA A 2 -19.27 27.81 21.16
C ALA A 2 -18.10 26.81 21.01
N ALA A 3 -16.87 27.21 21.32
CA ALA A 3 -15.68 26.40 21.06
C ALA A 3 -15.72 24.99 21.66
N LYS A 4 -16.21 24.83 22.90
CA LYS A 4 -16.35 23.51 23.54
C LYS A 4 -17.30 22.57 22.79
N TYR A 5 -18.38 23.11 22.22
CA TYR A 5 -19.34 22.35 21.42
C TYR A 5 -18.79 22.05 20.03
N ILE A 6 -18.05 22.98 19.44
CA ILE A 6 -17.41 22.78 18.13
C ILE A 6 -16.35 21.67 18.25
N ILE A 7 -15.45 21.76 19.22
CA ILE A 7 -14.41 20.75 19.42
C ILE A 7 -15.03 19.37 19.71
N GLY A 8 -16.02 19.31 20.59
CA GLY A 8 -16.73 18.07 20.91
C GLY A 8 -17.45 17.47 19.70
N SER A 9 -18.16 18.30 18.92
CA SER A 9 -18.88 17.83 17.72
C SER A 9 -17.94 17.39 16.60
N VAL A 10 -16.81 18.06 16.41
CA VAL A 10 -15.77 17.64 15.46
C VAL A 10 -15.17 16.30 15.86
N ALA A 11 -14.80 16.13 17.14
CA ALA A 11 -14.28 14.86 17.64
C ALA A 11 -15.30 13.71 17.48
N ALA A 12 -16.56 13.97 17.80
CA ALA A 12 -17.64 13.00 17.60
C ALA A 12 -17.84 12.65 16.11
N SER A 13 -17.75 13.63 15.21
CA SER A 13 -17.84 13.41 13.77
C SER A 13 -16.76 12.44 13.26
N PHE A 14 -15.50 12.62 13.69
CA PHE A 14 -14.42 11.67 13.35
C PHE A 14 -14.73 10.25 13.84
N ALA A 15 -15.25 10.10 15.05
CA ALA A 15 -15.61 8.79 15.59
C ALA A 15 -16.74 8.14 14.77
N VAL A 16 -17.80 8.88 14.47
CA VAL A 16 -18.92 8.39 13.64
C VAL A 16 -18.43 8.02 12.24
N ALA A 17 -17.61 8.85 11.62
CA ALA A 17 -17.05 8.59 10.29
C ALA A 17 -16.18 7.34 10.28
N TYR A 18 -15.30 7.16 11.27
CA TYR A 18 -14.46 5.98 11.40
C TYR A 18 -15.27 4.68 11.56
N VAL A 19 -16.30 4.70 12.40
CA VAL A 19 -17.16 3.52 12.60
C VAL A 19 -17.94 3.21 11.32
N ALA A 20 -18.48 4.22 10.65
CA ALA A 20 -19.18 4.04 9.39
C ALA A 20 -18.25 3.47 8.31
N ASP A 21 -17.04 4.01 8.17
CA ASP A 21 -16.03 3.54 7.23
C ASP A 21 -15.66 2.08 7.48
N LYS A 22 -15.35 1.72 8.74
CA LYS A 22 -15.02 0.33 9.10
C LYS A 22 -16.16 -0.64 8.75
N LEU A 23 -17.41 -0.31 9.11
CA LEU A 23 -18.56 -1.17 8.83
C LEU A 23 -18.78 -1.35 7.33
N VAL A 24 -18.63 -0.28 6.56
CA VAL A 24 -18.92 -0.29 5.12
C VAL A 24 -17.76 -0.89 4.31
N ALA A 25 -16.52 -0.48 4.58
CA ALA A 25 -15.36 -0.84 3.76
C ALA A 25 -14.66 -2.12 4.23
N ASP A 26 -14.44 -2.28 5.54
CA ASP A 26 -13.71 -3.42 6.09
C ASP A 26 -14.62 -4.64 6.26
N GLU A 27 -15.72 -4.46 6.98
CA GLU A 27 -16.72 -5.52 7.26
C GLU A 27 -17.68 -5.77 6.10
N LYS A 28 -17.76 -4.83 5.15
CA LYS A 28 -18.52 -4.98 3.89
C LYS A 28 -19.98 -5.36 4.13
N ILE A 29 -20.67 -4.62 5.01
CA ILE A 29 -22.10 -4.87 5.32
C ILE A 29 -23.02 -4.82 4.08
N PHE A 30 -22.58 -4.16 3.00
CA PHE A 30 -23.29 -4.09 1.72
C PHE A 30 -22.79 -5.11 0.68
N GLY A 31 -21.93 -6.05 1.09
CA GLY A 31 -21.31 -7.05 0.23
C GLY A 31 -20.04 -6.55 -0.46
N GLY A 32 -19.31 -7.50 -1.07
CA GLY A 32 -18.03 -7.26 -1.74
C GLY A 32 -16.93 -8.20 -1.23
N THR A 33 -15.80 -8.21 -1.94
CA THR A 33 -14.64 -9.03 -1.58
C THR A 33 -13.37 -8.19 -1.63
N THR A 34 -12.43 -8.48 -0.73
CA THR A 34 -11.08 -7.89 -0.79
C THR A 34 -10.27 -8.60 -1.88
N PRO A 35 -9.56 -7.87 -2.77
CA PRO A 35 -8.72 -8.50 -3.77
C PRO A 35 -7.59 -9.31 -3.12
N ASN A 36 -7.35 -10.51 -3.66
CA ASN A 36 -6.37 -11.44 -3.08
C ASN A 36 -4.95 -10.83 -3.02
N THR A 37 -4.61 -9.99 -3.99
CA THR A 37 -3.32 -9.28 -4.06
C THR A 37 -3.07 -8.31 -2.90
N VAL A 38 -4.12 -7.91 -2.18
CA VAL A 38 -4.03 -7.06 -0.99
C VAL A 38 -4.21 -7.88 0.30
N SER A 39 -5.10 -8.88 0.29
CA SER A 39 -5.33 -9.73 1.48
C SER A 39 -4.22 -10.77 1.70
N ASN A 40 -3.51 -11.18 0.64
CA ASN A 40 -2.39 -12.09 0.73
C ASN A 40 -1.09 -11.31 1.00
N LYS A 41 -0.51 -11.53 2.18
CA LYS A 41 0.78 -10.90 2.57
C LYS A 41 1.93 -11.33 1.67
N GLU A 42 1.92 -12.57 1.18
CA GLU A 42 2.96 -13.10 0.29
C GLU A 42 3.00 -12.33 -1.03
N TRP A 43 1.87 -11.77 -1.48
CA TRP A 43 1.82 -11.01 -2.72
C TRP A 43 2.71 -9.76 -2.67
N TRP A 44 2.76 -9.09 -1.51
CA TRP A 44 3.63 -7.94 -1.30
C TRP A 44 5.10 -8.34 -1.28
N GLU A 45 5.43 -9.46 -0.64
CA GLU A 45 6.80 -9.99 -0.61
C GLU A 45 7.30 -10.40 -2.00
N GLU A 46 6.47 -11.11 -2.77
CA GLU A 46 6.79 -11.50 -4.14
C GLU A 46 6.90 -10.28 -5.05
N THR A 47 6.02 -9.29 -4.89
CA THR A 47 6.11 -8.02 -5.63
C THR A 47 7.43 -7.32 -5.34
N ASP A 48 7.88 -7.30 -4.08
CA ASP A 48 9.15 -6.68 -3.70
C ASP A 48 10.36 -7.42 -4.28
N LYS A 49 10.35 -8.77 -4.24
CA LYS A 49 11.36 -9.60 -4.91
C LYS A 49 11.40 -9.34 -6.41
N LYS A 50 10.24 -9.23 -7.06
CA LYS A 50 10.15 -8.94 -8.51
C LYS A 50 10.67 -7.56 -8.86
N PHE A 51 10.57 -6.56 -7.97
CA PHE A 51 11.18 -5.26 -8.21
C PHE A 51 12.71 -5.30 -8.29
N GLN A 52 13.36 -6.33 -7.73
CA GLN A 52 14.81 -6.54 -7.88
C GLN A 52 15.17 -7.18 -9.23
N ALA A 53 14.25 -7.95 -9.83
CA ALA A 53 14.48 -8.66 -11.10
C ALA A 53 13.17 -8.80 -11.89
N TRP A 54 12.73 -7.70 -12.49
CA TRP A 54 11.45 -7.65 -13.19
C TRP A 54 11.55 -8.35 -14.55
N PRO A 55 10.64 -9.30 -14.86
CA PRO A 55 10.71 -10.05 -16.09
C PRO A 55 10.47 -9.16 -17.31
N ARG A 56 11.21 -9.41 -18.39
CA ARG A 56 11.05 -8.74 -19.69
C ARG A 56 10.86 -9.78 -20.78
N THR A 57 10.06 -9.46 -21.78
CA THR A 57 9.71 -10.40 -22.87
C THR A 57 10.91 -10.73 -23.78
N ALA A 58 11.79 -9.76 -24.04
CA ALA A 58 12.93 -9.92 -24.93
C ALA A 58 14.21 -9.32 -24.33
N GLY A 59 14.66 -9.91 -23.22
CA GLY A 59 15.92 -9.52 -22.56
C GLY A 59 16.04 -10.05 -21.14
N PRO A 60 17.21 -9.88 -20.49
CA PRO A 60 17.38 -10.26 -19.10
C PRO A 60 16.48 -9.42 -18.18
N PRO A 61 16.10 -9.94 -17.01
CA PRO A 61 15.34 -9.19 -16.01
C PRO A 61 16.02 -7.88 -15.62
N VAL A 62 15.22 -6.87 -15.28
CA VAL A 62 15.69 -5.51 -14.96
C VAL A 62 15.20 -5.08 -13.59
N VAL A 63 16.04 -4.34 -12.86
CA VAL A 63 15.68 -3.70 -11.60
C VAL A 63 14.65 -2.59 -11.83
N MET A 64 13.62 -2.53 -11.00
CA MET A 64 12.61 -1.48 -11.06
C MET A 64 12.89 -0.38 -10.05
N ASN A 65 12.64 0.86 -10.46
CA ASN A 65 12.81 2.07 -9.65
C ASN A 65 14.24 2.25 -9.07
N PRO A 66 15.30 2.16 -9.89
CA PRO A 66 16.69 2.09 -9.44
C PRO A 66 17.16 3.29 -8.61
N ILE A 67 16.65 4.48 -8.89
CA ILE A 67 17.07 5.71 -8.19
C ILE A 67 16.42 5.80 -6.81
N SER A 68 15.10 5.62 -6.73
CA SER A 68 14.38 5.75 -5.46
C SER A 68 14.59 4.56 -4.53
N ARG A 69 14.82 3.36 -5.08
CA ARG A 69 15.11 2.15 -4.30
C ARG A 69 16.60 1.86 -4.13
N GLN A 70 17.46 2.63 -4.80
CA GLN A 70 18.92 2.46 -4.77
C GLN A 70 19.38 1.01 -5.01
N ASN A 71 18.66 0.27 -5.87
CA ASN A 71 18.86 -1.16 -6.12
C ASN A 71 19.50 -1.45 -7.49
N PHE A 72 20.29 -0.52 -8.01
CA PHE A 72 20.95 -0.69 -9.31
C PHE A 72 22.18 -1.61 -9.21
N ILE A 73 22.45 -2.32 -10.30
CA ILE A 73 23.59 -3.25 -10.40
C ILE A 73 24.88 -2.44 -10.62
N VAL A 74 25.82 -2.53 -9.68
CA VAL A 74 27.16 -1.95 -9.82
C VAL A 74 28.06 -2.95 -10.54
N LYS A 75 28.71 -2.52 -11.63
CA LYS A 75 29.72 -3.34 -12.30
C LYS A 75 30.98 -3.39 -11.44
N SER A 76 31.56 -4.58 -11.23
CA SER A 76 32.89 -4.70 -10.62
C SER A 76 33.92 -4.01 -11.52
N GLY A 77 34.58 -2.97 -11.00
CA GLY A 77 35.73 -2.37 -11.68
C GLY A 77 36.90 -3.35 -11.68
N SER A 78 37.61 -3.47 -12.80
CA SER A 78 38.96 -4.00 -12.80
C SER A 78 39.87 -2.95 -12.15
N GLU A 79 40.53 -3.31 -11.05
CA GLU A 79 41.73 -2.58 -10.61
C GLU A 79 42.81 -2.58 -11.69
#